data_AF-A0A946TFV5-F1
#
_entry.id   AF-A0A946TFV5-F1
#
_cell.length_a   1.000
_cell.length_b   1.000
_cell.length_c   1.000
_cell.angle_alpha   90.00
_cell.angle_beta   90.00
_cell.angle_gamma   90.00
#
_symmetry.space_group_name_H-M   'P 1'
#
loop_
_entity.id
_entity.type
_entity.pdbx_description
1 polymer ?
#
loop_
_entity_poly.entity_id
_entity_poly.type
_entity_poly.pdbx_seq_one_letter_code
_entity_poly.pdbx_strand_id
1 'polypeptide(L)' 'SVKIATNEVDDPEEDMNRGFWAGAIPLASVAQPAVPADEESAGLPVPKSVRDFIAKRSR' A
#
# COMPACT_ATOMS: atom_id res chain seq x y z
N SER A 1 25.02 2.29 -1.81
CA SER A 1 24.67 1.15 -0.93
C SER A 1 23.16 1.14 -0.73
N VAL A 2 22.56 -0.01 -0.41
CA VAL A 2 21.12 -0.17 -0.14
C VAL A 2 20.95 -0.84 1.22
N LYS A 3 19.97 -0.39 2.03
CA LYS A 3 19.62 -1.01 3.32
C LYS A 3 18.14 -1.39 3.30
N ILE A 4 17.84 -2.61 3.71
CA ILE A 4 16.49 -3.20 3.77
C ILE A 4 16.29 -3.72 5.19
N ALA A 5 15.10 -3.50 5.76
CA ALA A 5 14.69 -4.07 7.04
C ALA A 5 13.23 -4.53 6.91
N THR A 6 13.03 -5.84 6.93
CA THR A 6 11.72 -6.52 6.90
C THR A 6 11.55 -7.38 8.15
N ASN A 7 12.18 -6.95 9.24
CA ASN A 7 12.37 -7.75 10.45
C ASN A 7 11.04 -7.99 11.18
N GLU A 8 11.02 -9.05 11.97
CA GLU A 8 9.94 -9.36 12.89
C GLU A 8 10.06 -8.55 14.18
N VAL A 9 9.02 -8.57 15.01
CA VAL A 9 9.10 -7.98 16.35
C VAL A 9 10.02 -8.86 17.19
N ASP A 10 11.05 -8.26 17.77
CA ASP A 10 12.08 -8.91 18.58
C ASP A 10 12.09 -8.25 19.97
N ASP A 11 11.05 -8.55 20.75
CA ASP A 11 10.92 -8.10 22.13
C ASP A 11 11.80 -8.98 23.04
N PRO A 12 12.42 -8.40 24.09
CA PRO A 12 13.26 -9.15 25.01
C PRO A 12 12.44 -10.15 25.83
N GLU A 13 13.07 -11.25 26.29
CA GLU A 13 12.37 -12.36 26.95
C GLU A 13 11.57 -11.92 28.19
N GLU A 14 12.08 -10.94 28.94
CA GLU A 14 11.40 -10.37 30.12
C GLU A 14 10.07 -9.66 29.79
N ASP A 15 9.87 -9.26 28.54
CA ASP A 15 8.66 -8.59 28.07
C ASP A 15 7.63 -9.54 27.47
N MET A 16 8.01 -10.80 27.24
CA MET A 16 7.12 -11.85 26.74
C MET A 16 6.05 -12.23 27.76
N ASN A 17 4.85 -12.61 27.29
CA ASN A 17 3.69 -13.04 28.10
C ASN A 17 3.12 -11.98 29.05
N ARG A 18 3.47 -10.69 28.88
CA ARG A 18 2.92 -9.58 29.68
C ARG A 18 1.54 -9.09 29.23
N GLY A 19 1.03 -9.63 28.12
CA GLY A 19 -0.30 -9.30 27.59
C GLY A 19 -0.36 -8.00 26.77
N PHE A 20 0.78 -7.43 26.39
CA PHE A 20 0.85 -6.27 25.49
C PHE A 20 0.77 -6.70 24.03
N TRP A 21 0.19 -5.84 23.17
CA TRP A 21 0.16 -6.08 21.73
C TRP A 21 1.50 -5.72 21.10
N ALA A 22 1.99 -6.62 20.25
CA ALA A 22 3.18 -6.47 19.43
C ALA A 22 2.86 -6.86 17.99
N GLY A 23 3.33 -6.07 17.02
CA GLY A 23 3.14 -6.36 15.60
C GLY A 23 3.57 -5.21 14.70
N ALA A 24 3.49 -5.43 13.40
CA ALA A 24 3.74 -4.39 12.40
C ALA A 24 2.42 -3.91 11.78
N ILE A 25 2.29 -2.59 11.61
CA ILE A 25 1.21 -2.00 10.80
C ILE A 25 1.78 -1.78 9.39
N PRO A 26 1.37 -2.58 8.38
CA PRO A 26 1.92 -2.46 7.04
C PRO A 26 1.46 -1.14 6.40
N LEU A 27 2.40 -0.47 5.73
CA LEU A 27 2.11 0.68 4.88
C LEU A 27 2.18 0.25 3.42
N ALA A 28 1.18 0.61 2.64
CA ALA A 28 1.12 0.34 1.21
C ALA A 28 0.77 1.62 0.44
N SER A 29 1.30 1.75 -0.77
CA SER A 29 0.91 2.80 -1.71
C SER A 29 -0.09 2.21 -2.71
N VAL A 30 -1.30 2.77 -2.75
CA VAL A 30 -2.36 2.30 -3.63
C VAL A 30 -2.74 3.31 -4.71
N ALA A 31 -3.07 2.82 -5.90
CA ALA A 31 -3.67 3.63 -6.95
C ALA A 31 -5.17 3.78 -6.71
N GLN A 32 -5.65 5.03 -6.76
CA GLN A 32 -7.06 5.37 -6.68
C GLN A 32 -7.72 5.32 -8.07
N PRO A 33 -9.06 5.37 -8.15
CA PRO A 33 -9.75 5.57 -9.42
C PRO A 33 -9.22 6.78 -10.19
N ALA A 34 -9.21 6.69 -11.53
CA ALA A 34 -8.75 7.79 -12.38
C ALA A 34 -9.67 9.02 -12.24
N VAL A 35 -9.07 10.20 -12.15
CA VAL A 35 -9.78 11.48 -12.15
C VAL A 35 -9.61 12.12 -13.54
N PRO A 36 -10.70 12.43 -14.25
CA PRO A 36 -10.63 13.15 -15.53
C PRO A 36 -10.00 14.53 -15.36
N ALA A 37 -9.30 15.01 -16.39
CA ALA A 37 -8.68 16.34 -16.36
C ALA A 37 -9.71 17.47 -16.53
N ASP A 38 -10.79 17.22 -17.27
CA ASP A 38 -11.85 18.16 -17.61
C ASP A 38 -13.18 17.42 -17.87
N GLU A 39 -14.25 18.18 -18.10
CA GLU A 39 -15.60 17.66 -18.38
C GLU A 39 -15.67 16.85 -19.69
N GLU A 40 -14.92 17.26 -20.72
CA GLU A 40 -14.87 16.54 -22.00
C GLU A 40 -14.31 15.13 -21.80
N SER A 41 -13.25 15.02 -21.00
CA SER A 41 -12.58 13.76 -20.68
C SER A 41 -13.41 12.84 -19.78
N ALA A 42 -14.41 13.36 -19.06
CA ALA A 42 -15.24 12.57 -18.15
C ALA A 42 -16.09 11.52 -18.89
N GLY A 43 -16.43 11.76 -20.15
CA GLY A 43 -17.18 10.82 -21.00
C GLY A 43 -16.30 9.82 -21.76
N LEU A 44 -14.98 10.01 -21.74
CA LEU A 44 -14.06 9.17 -22.51
C LEU A 44 -13.71 7.88 -21.76
N PRO A 45 -13.54 6.75 -22.46
CA PRO A 45 -13.11 5.51 -21.83
C PRO A 45 -11.67 5.63 -21.30
N VAL A 46 -11.44 5.16 -20.07
CA VAL A 46 -10.09 5.13 -19.48
C VAL A 46 -9.17 4.21 -20.30
N PRO A 47 -8.00 4.70 -20.75
CA PRO A 47 -7.05 3.92 -21.53
C PRO A 47 -6.65 2.61 -20.85
N LYS A 48 -6.37 1.57 -21.65
CA LYS A 48 -5.98 0.24 -21.13
C LYS A 48 -4.78 0.31 -20.18
N SER A 49 -3.74 1.06 -20.54
CA SER A 49 -2.54 1.22 -19.71
C SER A 49 -2.83 1.78 -18.31
N VAL A 50 -3.77 2.73 -18.20
CA VAL A 50 -4.17 3.32 -16.91
C VAL A 50 -4.99 2.33 -16.09
N ARG A 51 -5.91 1.59 -16.72
CA ARG A 51 -6.67 0.52 -16.05
C ARG A 51 -5.74 -0.58 -15.50
N ASP A 52 -4.76 -0.99 -16.30
CA ASP A 52 -3.78 -2.00 -15.92
C ASP A 52 -2.90 -1.52 -14.75
N PHE A 53 -2.50 -0.23 -14.75
CA PHE A 53 -1.77 0.39 -13.65
C PHE A 53 -2.57 0.39 -12.35
N ILE A 54 -3.84 0.83 -12.40
CA ILE A 54 -4.73 0.86 -11.25
C ILE A 54 -4.91 -0.56 -10.70
N ALA A 55 -5.25 -1.53 -11.56
CA ALA A 55 -5.45 -2.92 -11.15
C ALA A 55 -4.21 -3.55 -10.49
N LYS A 56 -3.01 -3.19 -10.95
CA LYS A 56 -1.74 -3.66 -10.37
C LYS A 56 -1.42 -3.03 -9.01
N ARG A 57 -1.98 -1.86 -8.71
CA ARG A 57 -1.63 -1.03 -7.55
C ARG A 57 -2.81 -0.81 -6.59
N SER A 58 -3.95 -1.44 -6.79
CA SER A 58 -5.15 -1.25 -5.94
C SER A 58 -5.32 -2.32 -4.86
N ARG A 59 -4.27 -3.12 -4.59
CA ARG A 59 -4.26 -4.20 -3.59
C ARG A 59 -3.18 -3.96 -2.56
#